data_AF-A0A1G3AIL7-F1
#
_entry.id   AF-A0A1G3AIL7-F1
#
_cell.length_a   1.000
_cell.length_b   1.000
_cell.length_c   1.000
_cell.angle_alpha   90.00
_cell.angle_beta   90.00
_cell.angle_gamma   90.00
#
_symmetry.space_group_name_H-M   'P 1'
#
loop_
_entity.id
_entity.type
_entity.pdbx_description
1 polymer ?
#
loop_
_entity_poly.entity_id
_entity_poly.type
_entity_poly.pdbx_seq_one_letter_code
_entity_poly.pdbx_strand_id
1 'polypeptide(L)' 'MTLAELLPAVKQLPAVDKLRLIRILAEELDTGEDISPLVPHKVYHLFTPYPMSGAARALASAMELREDDRD' A
#
# COMPACT_ATOMS: atom_id res chain seq x y z
N MET A 1 2.19 -21.18 18.32
CA MET A 1 3.33 -20.94 17.42
C MET A 1 3.95 -19.61 17.78
N THR A 2 5.27 -19.57 17.93
CA THR A 2 6.03 -18.33 18.15
C THR A 2 6.63 -17.82 16.84
N LEU A 3 6.94 -16.52 16.76
CA LEU A 3 7.65 -15.96 15.60
C LEU A 3 9.01 -16.66 15.37
N ALA A 4 9.67 -17.04 16.47
CA ALA A 4 10.94 -17.74 16.44
C ALA A 4 10.81 -19.14 15.79
N GLU A 5 9.71 -19.85 16.03
CA GLU A 5 9.41 -21.14 15.39
C GLU A 5 9.12 -21.01 13.88
N LEU A 6 8.56 -19.87 13.45
CA LEU A 6 8.14 -19.62 12.07
C LEU A 6 9.26 -19.08 11.17
N LEU A 7 10.23 -18.37 11.77
CA LEU A 7 11.33 -17.71 11.06
C LEU A 7 12.12 -18.63 10.10
N PRO A 8 12.46 -19.89 10.46
CA PRO A 8 13.18 -20.79 9.56
C PRO A 8 12.40 -21.11 8.28
N ALA A 9 11.09 -21.33 8.38
CA ALA A 9 10.23 -21.62 7.24
C ALA A 9 10.14 -20.39 6.32
N VAL A 10 9.94 -19.20 6.89
CA VAL A 10 9.91 -17.93 6.14
C VAL A 10 11.23 -17.69 5.40
N LYS A 11 12.38 -18.05 5.99
CA LYS A 11 13.69 -17.92 5.36
C LYS A 11 13.87 -18.81 4.13
N GLN A 12 13.19 -19.96 4.08
CA GLN A 12 13.25 -20.90 2.95
C GLN A 12 12.38 -20.48 1.75
N LEU A 13 11.48 -19.50 1.93
CA LEU A 13 10.63 -19.02 0.85
C LEU A 13 11.46 -18.40 -0.30
N PRO A 14 11.02 -18.58 -1.56
CA PRO A 14 11.50 -17.81 -2.69
C PRO A 14 11.35 -16.30 -2.45
N ALA A 15 12.18 -15.49 -3.10
CA ALA A 15 12.17 -14.04 -2.93
C ALA A 15 10.78 -13.41 -3.21
N VAL A 16 10.09 -13.90 -4.25
CA VAL A 16 8.73 -13.45 -4.60
C VAL A 16 7.73 -13.72 -3.48
N ASP A 17 7.81 -14.87 -2.83
CA ASP A 17 6.85 -15.25 -1.80
C ASP A 17 7.14 -14.55 -0.47
N LYS A 18 8.40 -14.22 -0.19
CA LYS A 18 8.75 -13.32 0.93
C LYS A 18 8.14 -11.94 0.75
N LEU A 19 8.22 -11.38 -0.46
CA LEU A 19 7.61 -10.08 -0.75
C LEU A 19 6.08 -10.12 -0.63
N ARG A 20 5.44 -11.20 -1.09
CA ARG A 20 4.00 -11.42 -0.90
C ARG A 20 3.61 -11.50 0.56
N LEU A 21 4.36 -12.27 1.36
CA LEU A 21 4.11 -12.40 2.79
C LEU A 21 4.22 -11.04 3.50
N ILE A 22 5.27 -10.26 3.21
CA ILE A 22 5.44 -8.91 3.77
C ILE A 22 4.23 -8.03 3.43
N ARG A 23 3.73 -8.11 2.20
CA ARG A 23 2.57 -7.32 1.76
C ARG A 23 1.28 -7.71 2.48
N ILE A 24 0.99 -9.00 2.62
CA ILE A 24 -0.18 -9.48 3.37
C ILE A 24 -0.12 -8.98 4.81
N LEU A 25 1.03 -9.13 5.48
CA LEU A 25 1.20 -8.68 6.86
C LEU A 25 1.07 -7.16 7.00
N ALA A 26 1.57 -6.38 6.03
CA ALA A 26 1.41 -4.93 6.03
C ALA A 26 -0.06 -4.52 5.83
N GLU A 27 -0.78 -5.16 4.91
CA GLU A 27 -2.20 -4.91 4.66
C GLU A 27 -3.05 -5.26 5.89
N GLU A 28 -2.79 -6.40 6.55
CA GLU A 28 -3.47 -6.79 7.79
C GLU A 28 -3.24 -5.78 8.93
N LEU A 29 -2.02 -5.24 9.06
CA LEU A 29 -1.72 -4.21 10.05
C LEU A 29 -2.45 -2.89 9.75
N ASP A 30 -2.62 -2.56 8.46
CA ASP A 30 -3.31 -1.34 8.01
C ASP A 30 -4.84 -1.43 8.21
N THR A 31 -5.40 -2.64 8.13
CA THR A 31 -6.85 -2.88 8.37
C THR A 31 -7.29 -2.76 9.84
N GLY A 32 -6.35 -2.65 10.78
CA GLY A 32 -6.62 -2.57 12.22
C GLY A 32 -6.85 -1.15 12.75
N GLU A 33 -6.52 -0.12 11.98
CA GLU A 33 -6.85 1.26 12.35
C GLU A 33 -8.29 1.56 11.91
N ASP A 34 -9.07 2.15 12.82
CA ASP A 34 -10.32 2.83 12.48
C ASP A 34 -9.96 3.93 11.49
N ILE A 35 -10.05 3.60 10.19
CA ILE A 35 -9.85 4.52 9.07
C ILE A 35 -10.99 5.53 9.08
N SER A 36 -10.96 6.40 10.08
CA SER A 36 -11.74 7.61 10.13
C SER A 36 -11.40 8.41 8.88
N PRO A 37 -12.38 9.05 8.23
CA PRO A 37 -12.11 9.85 7.05
C PRO A 37 -10.99 10.87 7.33
N LEU A 38 -10.24 11.20 6.27
CA LEU A 38 -9.19 12.22 6.32
C LEU A 38 -9.69 13.44 7.10
N VAL A 39 -8.97 13.79 8.17
CA VAL A 39 -9.38 14.90 9.05
C VAL A 39 -9.14 16.21 8.30
N PRO A 40 -10.13 17.12 8.22
CA PRO A 40 -9.94 18.42 7.59
C PRO A 40 -8.72 19.13 8.16
N HIS A 41 -7.87 19.68 7.28
CA HIS A 41 -6.65 20.42 7.62
C HIS A 41 -5.53 19.61 8.28
N LYS A 42 -5.63 18.27 8.35
CA LYS A 42 -4.55 17.41 8.83
C LYS A 42 -3.57 17.13 7.69
N VAL A 43 -2.28 17.34 7.96
CA VAL A 43 -1.19 16.99 7.03
C VAL A 43 -0.78 15.54 7.29
N TYR A 44 -0.86 14.71 6.26
CA TYR A 44 -0.48 13.30 6.32
C TYR A 44 0.85 13.10 5.59
N HIS A 45 1.87 12.64 6.31
CA HIS A 45 3.17 12.31 5.73
C HIS A 45 3.12 10.91 5.12
N LEU A 46 2.85 10.84 3.82
CA LEU A 46 2.89 9.59 3.08
C LEU A 46 4.33 9.25 2.74
N PHE A 47 4.87 8.20 3.37
CA PHE A 47 6.13 7.60 2.96
C PHE A 47 5.89 6.79 1.69
N THR A 48 6.03 7.42 0.53
CA THR A 48 6.06 6.69 -0.74
C THR A 48 7.49 6.17 -0.95
N PRO A 49 7.75 4.86 -0.95
CA PRO A 49 9.11 4.30 -0.99
C PRO A 49 9.82 4.47 -2.35
N TYR A 50 9.15 5.01 -3.37
CA TYR A 50 9.69 5.24 -4.70
C TYR A 50 9.13 6.54 -5.29
N PRO A 51 9.81 7.17 -6.27
CA PRO A 51 9.25 8.27 -7.06
C PRO A 51 8.14 7.72 -7.98
N MET A 52 6.98 7.40 -7.39
CA MET A 52 5.75 6.99 -8.07
C MET A 52 5.01 8.18 -8.71
N SER A 53 5.73 9.27 -9.00
CA SER A 53 5.18 10.45 -9.71
C SER A 53 4.55 10.05 -11.04
N GLY A 54 5.08 9.02 -11.72
CA GLY A 54 4.54 8.51 -12.97
C GLY A 54 3.14 7.88 -12.83
N ALA A 55 2.93 7.03 -11.83
CA ALA A 55 1.66 6.35 -11.63
C ALA A 55 0.58 7.30 -11.11
N ALA A 56 0.93 8.18 -10.16
CA ALA A 56 0.03 9.21 -9.66
C ALA A 56 -0.41 10.17 -10.78
N ARG A 57 0.55 10.61 -11.62
CA ARG A 57 0.25 11.48 -12.78
C ARG A 57 -0.60 10.76 -13.82
N ALA A 58 -0.30 9.51 -14.14
CA ALA A 58 -1.08 8.73 -15.10
C ALA A 58 -2.53 8.56 -14.64
N LEU A 59 -2.75 8.31 -13.35
CA LEU A 59 -4.08 8.23 -12.78
C LEU A 59 -4.81 9.58 -12.84
N ALA A 60 -4.16 10.67 -12.44
CA ALA A 60 -4.75 12.02 -12.49
C ALA A 60 -5.21 12.38 -13.91
N SER A 61 -4.36 12.20 -14.92
CA SER A 61 -4.71 12.47 -16.31
C SER A 61 -5.85 11.59 -16.83
N ALA A 62 -5.93 10.32 -16.40
CA ALA A 62 -7.02 9.43 -16.79
C ALA A 62 -8.36 9.81 -16.13
N MET A 63 -8.34 10.44 -14.95
CA MET A 63 -9.53 10.92 -14.27
C MET A 63 -10.06 12.22 -14.90
N GLU A 64 -9.18 13.17 -15.23
CA GLU A 64 -9.54 14.41 -15.95
C GLU A 64 -10.19 14.09 -17.31
N LEU A 65 -9.59 13.18 -18.08
CA LEU A 65 -10.14 12.75 -19.39
C LEU A 65 -11.56 12.16 -19.25
N ARG A 66 -11.86 11.55 -18.09
CA ARG A 66 -13.16 10.92 -17.81
C ARG A 66 -14.21 11.88 -17.28
N GLU A 67 -13.82 13.08 -16.86
CA GLU A 67 -14.73 14.16 -16.50
C GLU A 67 -15.15 14.92 -17.76
N ASP A 68 -14.20 15.20 -18.67
CA ASP A 68 -14.49 15.82 -19.98
C ASP A 68 -15.41 14.97 -20.88
N ASP A 69 -15.37 13.64 -20.76
CA ASP A 69 -16.27 12.72 -21.50
C ASP A 69 -17.72 12.66 -20.94
N ARG A 70 -18.00 13.33 -19.81
CA ARG A 70 -19.33 13.31 -19.16
C ARG A 70 -20.16 14.58 -19.35
N ASP A 71 -19.62 15.59 -20.03
CA ASP A 71 -20.32 16.81 -20.46
C ASP A 71 -20.76 16.73 -21.93
#